data_AF-A0AAD8U9B5-F1
#
_entry.id   AF-A0AAD8U9B5-F1
#
_cell.length_a   1.000
_cell.length_b   1.000
_cell.length_c   1.000
_cell.angle_alpha   90.00
_cell.angle_beta   90.00
_cell.angle_gamma   90.00
#
_symmetry.space_group_name_H-M   'P 1'
#
loop_
_entity.id
_entity.type
_entity.pdbx_description
1 polymer ?
#
loop_
_entity_poly.entity_id
_entity_poly.type
_entity_poly.pdbx_seq_one_letter_code
_entity_poly.pdbx_strand_id
1 'polypeptide(L)'
;YLKGLKHTARRERNHYLRSQKRKFSFKDAKWFVSRPYWSRIWIVQEFTLARELWVLCGSVAISWTSLQQFRPFGISDQTNLGFKHLSKSESHYSIEARVNSCRELSKLRRSWQTDSKRPSFTDKDPGFGARPRLTRLLAFSKDYHCTDPRDRVYGLLGLTAEDGVPDQLPADYDITPFQLYHRVIHHLKSQGQSFLPHLFRDRLAQGLQICDHDSLPTSTFLYEIMAGRCVKRLLTTGANMWREQFLKEVTEFLDVTDEDEDAHEMFSRIIRGMGSFPSNEDPATWAEFVAALKKALSIN
;
A
#
# COMPACT_ATOMS: atom_id res chain seq x y z
N TYR A 1 -13.32 -34.27 4.03
CA TYR A 1 -13.71 -33.55 5.25
C TYR A 1 -14.65 -32.38 4.96
N LEU A 2 -14.18 -31.35 4.25
CA LEU A 2 -14.91 -30.08 4.11
C LEU A 2 -16.07 -30.10 3.10
N LYS A 3 -16.09 -31.04 2.14
CA LYS A 3 -17.18 -31.20 1.16
C LYS A 3 -18.54 -31.48 1.80
N GLY A 4 -18.60 -32.35 2.82
CA GLY A 4 -19.87 -32.70 3.50
C GLY A 4 -20.43 -31.56 4.35
N LEU A 5 -19.59 -30.63 4.81
CA LEU A 5 -20.01 -29.48 5.61
C LEU A 5 -20.84 -28.46 4.82
N LYS A 6 -20.68 -28.42 3.49
CA LYS A 6 -21.47 -27.56 2.59
C LYS A 6 -22.97 -27.81 2.73
N HIS A 7 -23.35 -29.05 2.99
CA HIS A 7 -24.74 -29.50 3.04
C HIS A 7 -25.29 -29.59 4.48
N THR A 8 -24.51 -29.22 5.49
CA THR A 8 -24.93 -29.26 6.90
C THR A 8 -25.49 -27.90 7.35
N ALA A 9 -26.68 -27.90 7.96
CA ALA A 9 -27.30 -26.71 8.54
C ALA A 9 -26.41 -26.09 9.64
N ARG A 10 -26.30 -24.75 9.71
CA ARG A 10 -25.35 -24.03 10.60
C ARG A 10 -25.38 -24.52 12.05
N ARG A 11 -26.57 -24.78 12.59
CA ARG A 11 -26.79 -25.29 13.97
C ARG A 11 -26.20 -26.69 14.21
N GLU A 12 -26.18 -27.53 13.18
CA GLU A 12 -25.72 -28.92 13.25
C GLU A 12 -24.24 -29.08 12.88
N ARG A 13 -23.60 -28.04 12.34
CA ARG A 13 -22.20 -28.12 11.91
C ARG A 13 -21.25 -28.48 13.05
N ASN A 14 -21.46 -27.94 14.26
CA ASN A 14 -20.67 -28.33 15.43
C ASN A 14 -20.81 -29.82 15.77
N HIS A 15 -22.02 -30.35 15.69
CA HIS A 15 -22.29 -31.77 15.94
C HIS A 15 -21.67 -32.65 14.85
N TYR A 16 -21.89 -32.33 13.58
CA TYR A 16 -21.28 -33.00 12.44
C TYR A 16 -19.75 -33.05 12.56
N LEU A 17 -19.11 -31.93 12.90
CA LEU A 17 -17.65 -31.87 13.08
C LEU A 17 -17.15 -32.74 14.24
N ARG A 18 -17.95 -32.91 15.30
CA ARG A 18 -17.62 -33.74 16.46
C ARG A 18 -17.82 -35.23 16.19
N SER A 19 -18.78 -35.61 15.33
CA SER A 19 -19.13 -37.00 15.03
C SER A 19 -18.28 -37.64 13.92
N GLN A 20 -17.51 -36.87 13.15
CA GLN A 20 -16.63 -37.42 12.12
C GLN A 20 -15.40 -38.14 12.72
N LYS A 21 -15.07 -39.33 12.18
CA LYS A 21 -13.87 -40.12 12.56
C LYS A 21 -12.55 -39.36 12.42
N ARG A 22 -12.46 -38.42 11.47
CA ARG A 22 -11.26 -37.59 11.21
C ARG A 22 -11.61 -36.12 11.47
N LYS A 23 -10.96 -35.51 12.46
CA LYS A 23 -11.15 -34.11 12.85
C LYS A 23 -10.14 -33.24 12.11
N PHE A 24 -10.57 -32.14 11.47
CA PHE A 24 -9.63 -31.12 11.00
C PHE A 24 -9.03 -30.45 12.22
N SER A 25 -7.76 -30.75 12.45
CA SER A 25 -7.04 -30.40 13.65
C SER A 25 -6.36 -29.03 13.51
N PHE A 26 -5.83 -28.52 14.62
CA PHE A 26 -4.94 -27.36 14.59
C PHE A 26 -3.74 -27.58 13.70
N LYS A 27 -3.17 -28.78 13.73
CA LYS A 27 -2.00 -29.16 12.93
C LYS A 27 -2.31 -29.05 11.44
N ASP A 28 -3.51 -29.44 11.01
CA ASP A 28 -3.93 -29.36 9.61
C ASP A 28 -4.13 -27.91 9.17
N ALA A 29 -4.78 -27.09 10.00
CA ALA A 29 -4.93 -25.66 9.75
C ALA A 29 -3.60 -24.94 9.71
N LYS A 30 -2.72 -25.19 10.70
CA LYS A 30 -1.36 -24.65 10.80
C LYS A 30 -0.57 -25.02 9.54
N TRP A 31 -0.59 -26.28 9.12
CA TRP A 31 0.10 -26.73 7.91
C TRP A 31 -0.46 -26.06 6.64
N PHE A 32 -1.76 -25.83 6.60
CA PHE A 32 -2.41 -25.25 5.43
C PHE A 32 -2.17 -23.74 5.29
N VAL A 33 -2.37 -22.95 6.36
CA VAL A 33 -1.97 -21.53 6.34
C VAL A 33 -0.46 -21.36 6.31
N SER A 34 0.26 -22.40 6.75
CA SER A 34 1.64 -22.82 6.47
C SER A 34 2.26 -22.48 5.12
N ARG A 35 1.42 -22.52 4.08
CA ARG A 35 1.88 -22.53 2.69
C ARG A 35 2.31 -21.13 2.22
N PRO A 36 3.44 -20.99 1.50
CA PRO A 36 3.90 -19.71 0.94
C PRO A 36 2.86 -18.98 0.08
N TYR A 37 1.90 -19.71 -0.49
CA TYR A 37 0.76 -19.12 -1.20
C TYR A 37 0.07 -18.00 -0.41
N TRP A 38 -0.15 -18.19 0.89
CA TRP A 38 -0.87 -17.23 1.75
C TRP A 38 -0.09 -15.95 2.06
N SER A 39 1.20 -15.91 1.72
CA SER A 39 2.04 -14.73 1.92
C SER A 39 2.36 -14.00 0.61
N ARG A 40 1.85 -14.43 -0.55
CA ARG A 40 2.09 -13.75 -1.84
C ARG A 40 1.24 -12.48 -1.96
N ILE A 41 1.79 -11.35 -2.40
CA ILE A 41 1.02 -10.09 -2.58
C ILE A 41 -0.19 -10.26 -3.50
N TRP A 42 -0.04 -11.04 -4.58
CA TRP A 42 -1.10 -11.29 -5.55
C TRP A 42 -2.33 -11.97 -4.96
N ILE A 43 -2.18 -12.69 -3.84
CA ILE A 43 -3.34 -13.30 -3.19
C ILE A 43 -4.36 -12.24 -2.75
N VAL A 44 -3.94 -11.01 -2.45
CA VAL A 44 -4.85 -9.96 -2.00
C VAL A 44 -5.90 -9.67 -3.09
N GLN A 45 -5.46 -9.53 -4.35
CA GLN A 45 -6.36 -9.38 -5.50
C GLN A 45 -7.07 -10.69 -5.87
N GLU A 46 -6.31 -11.77 -6.09
CA GLU A 46 -6.84 -13.09 -6.51
C GLU A 46 -7.98 -13.54 -5.58
N PHE A 47 -7.82 -13.29 -4.28
CA PHE A 47 -8.78 -13.68 -3.26
C PHE A 47 -9.94 -12.70 -3.11
N THR A 48 -9.68 -11.40 -3.13
CA THR A 48 -10.71 -10.38 -2.86
C THR A 48 -11.66 -10.21 -4.04
N LEU A 49 -11.11 -10.17 -5.27
CA LEU A 49 -11.86 -9.87 -6.50
C LEU A 49 -12.61 -11.07 -7.07
N ALA A 50 -12.25 -12.30 -6.68
CA ALA A 50 -12.86 -13.51 -7.24
C ALA A 50 -14.40 -13.53 -7.07
N ARG A 51 -15.14 -13.67 -8.18
CA ARG A 51 -16.60 -13.85 -8.16
C ARG A 51 -16.98 -15.15 -7.45
N GLU A 52 -16.31 -16.24 -7.83
CA GLU A 52 -16.38 -17.52 -7.15
C GLU A 52 -14.98 -17.92 -6.67
N LEU A 53 -14.86 -18.24 -5.38
CA LEU A 53 -13.57 -18.54 -4.77
C LEU A 53 -13.49 -20.00 -4.36
N TRP A 54 -12.58 -20.71 -5.01
CA TRP A 54 -12.22 -22.10 -4.74
C TRP A 54 -10.75 -22.16 -4.37
N VAL A 55 -10.43 -22.88 -3.29
CA VAL A 55 -9.05 -23.13 -2.90
C VAL A 55 -8.69 -24.55 -3.30
N LEU A 56 -7.63 -24.68 -4.09
CA LEU A 56 -7.08 -25.95 -4.54
C LEU A 56 -5.85 -26.31 -3.70
N CYS A 57 -5.76 -27.56 -3.27
CA CYS A 57 -4.60 -28.08 -2.54
C CYS A 57 -4.37 -29.54 -2.93
N GLY A 58 -3.36 -29.77 -3.76
CA GLY A 58 -3.16 -31.06 -4.43
C GLY A 58 -4.34 -31.40 -5.33
N SER A 59 -4.88 -32.61 -5.23
CA SER A 59 -6.05 -33.08 -6.00
C SER A 59 -7.41 -32.67 -5.43
N VAL A 60 -7.43 -31.83 -4.38
CA VAL A 60 -8.66 -31.46 -3.67
C VAL A 60 -8.99 -29.99 -3.91
N ALA A 61 -10.25 -29.72 -4.24
CA ALA A 61 -10.83 -28.37 -4.29
C ALA A 61 -11.88 -28.18 -3.19
N ILE A 62 -11.92 -26.98 -2.62
CA ILE A 62 -12.90 -26.55 -1.63
C ILE A 62 -13.39 -25.12 -1.89
N SER A 63 -14.71 -24.90 -1.82
CA SER A 63 -15.28 -23.57 -1.87
C SER A 63 -14.94 -22.75 -0.62
N TRP A 64 -14.61 -21.47 -0.80
CA TRP A 64 -14.31 -20.55 0.30
C TRP A 64 -15.43 -20.50 1.35
N THR A 65 -16.69 -20.59 0.92
CA THR A 65 -17.86 -20.61 1.82
C THR A 65 -17.85 -21.78 2.82
N SER A 66 -17.22 -22.90 2.48
CA SER A 66 -17.02 -24.04 3.36
C SER A 66 -15.79 -23.86 4.23
N LEU A 67 -14.71 -23.28 3.69
CA LEU A 67 -13.44 -23.07 4.38
C LEU A 67 -13.50 -21.97 5.46
N GLN A 68 -14.22 -20.87 5.21
CA GLN A 68 -14.36 -19.72 6.12
C GLN A 68 -15.09 -20.04 7.44
N GLN A 69 -15.61 -21.25 7.58
CA GLN A 69 -16.34 -21.68 8.79
C GLN A 69 -15.39 -22.14 9.91
N PHE A 70 -14.10 -22.30 9.61
CA PHE A 70 -13.07 -22.78 10.52
C PHE A 70 -12.15 -21.63 10.96
N ARG A 71 -11.57 -21.70 12.16
CA ARG A 71 -10.33 -20.92 12.39
C ARG A 71 -9.23 -21.62 11.58
N PRO A 72 -8.43 -20.91 10.77
CA PRO A 72 -8.09 -19.48 10.81
C PRO A 72 -8.96 -18.54 9.97
N PHE A 73 -9.75 -19.06 9.05
CA PHE A 73 -10.39 -18.30 7.98
C PHE A 73 -11.68 -17.56 8.36
N GLY A 74 -12.23 -17.86 9.53
CA GLY A 74 -13.47 -17.24 9.97
C GLY A 74 -13.28 -15.87 10.60
N ILE A 75 -14.24 -14.98 10.35
CA ILE A 75 -14.11 -13.52 10.53
C ILE A 75 -14.39 -13.05 11.97
N SER A 76 -15.01 -13.89 12.81
CA SER A 76 -15.23 -13.58 14.23
C SER A 76 -14.81 -14.75 15.11
N ASP A 77 -14.18 -14.39 16.22
CA ASP A 77 -13.72 -15.29 17.24
C ASP A 77 -14.83 -16.15 17.86
N GLN A 78 -16.06 -15.65 17.85
CA GLN A 78 -17.21 -16.26 18.50
C GLN A 78 -17.96 -17.24 17.59
N THR A 79 -17.86 -17.08 16.26
CA THR A 79 -18.68 -17.82 15.28
C THR A 79 -17.95 -18.94 14.55
N ASN A 80 -16.65 -19.11 14.81
CA ASN A 80 -15.82 -20.08 14.10
C ASN A 80 -15.93 -21.47 14.74
N LEU A 81 -16.11 -22.48 13.91
CA LEU A 81 -16.12 -23.87 14.33
C LEU A 81 -14.68 -24.34 14.58
N GLY A 82 -14.46 -24.98 15.73
CA GLY A 82 -13.14 -25.44 16.18
C GLY A 82 -12.29 -24.36 16.87
N PHE A 83 -11.23 -24.80 17.56
CA PHE A 83 -10.14 -23.99 18.12
C PHE A 83 -10.31 -23.34 19.52
N LYS A 84 -11.49 -23.40 20.17
CA LYS A 84 -11.64 -22.90 21.56
C LYS A 84 -10.76 -23.63 22.61
N HIS A 85 -10.27 -24.83 22.30
CA HIS A 85 -9.45 -25.64 23.24
C HIS A 85 -7.95 -25.58 22.98
N LEU A 86 -7.47 -24.81 21.99
CA LEU A 86 -6.05 -24.76 21.61
C LEU A 86 -5.31 -23.53 22.15
N SER A 87 -6.02 -22.55 22.72
CA SER A 87 -5.40 -21.33 23.26
C SER A 87 -4.60 -21.55 24.54
N LYS A 88 -4.63 -22.75 25.14
CA LYS A 88 -3.93 -23.02 26.40
C LYS A 88 -2.55 -23.64 26.24
N SER A 89 -2.20 -24.23 25.08
CA SER A 89 -1.03 -25.13 25.00
C SER A 89 0.11 -24.69 24.09
N GLU A 90 -0.10 -23.87 23.05
CA GLU A 90 0.97 -23.54 22.10
C GLU A 90 0.81 -22.13 21.52
N SER A 91 1.30 -21.13 22.24
CA SER A 91 1.47 -19.76 21.74
C SER A 91 2.70 -19.68 20.83
N HIS A 92 2.55 -20.07 19.57
CA HIS A 92 3.57 -19.82 18.54
C HIS A 92 3.21 -18.57 17.73
N TYR A 93 3.95 -17.48 17.98
CA TYR A 93 3.77 -16.16 17.37
C TYR A 93 3.64 -16.17 15.84
N SER A 94 4.45 -16.97 15.14
CA SER A 94 4.44 -17.04 13.67
C SER A 94 3.15 -17.64 13.08
N ILE A 95 2.45 -18.51 13.82
CA ILE A 95 1.18 -19.07 13.37
C ILE A 95 0.07 -18.05 13.56
N GLU A 96 0.11 -17.31 14.68
CA GLU A 96 -0.86 -16.27 14.99
C GLU A 96 -0.84 -15.15 13.94
N ALA A 97 0.34 -14.71 13.52
CA ALA A 97 0.48 -13.74 12.43
C ALA A 97 -0.22 -14.22 11.15
N ARG A 98 0.01 -15.46 10.73
CA ARG A 98 -0.58 -16.03 9.50
C ARG A 98 -2.08 -16.26 9.59
N VAL A 99 -2.55 -16.67 10.76
CA VAL A 99 -3.98 -16.76 11.08
C VAL A 99 -4.61 -15.38 10.92
N ASN A 100 -3.97 -14.35 11.47
CA ASN A 100 -4.43 -12.97 11.35
C ASN A 100 -4.42 -12.48 9.90
N SER A 101 -3.35 -12.69 9.13
CA SER A 101 -3.32 -12.33 7.69
C SER A 101 -4.49 -12.95 6.91
N CYS A 102 -4.78 -14.24 7.14
CA CYS A 102 -5.92 -14.92 6.51
C CYS A 102 -7.27 -14.31 6.94
N ARG A 103 -7.42 -13.89 8.19
CA ARG A 103 -8.62 -13.20 8.70
C ARG A 103 -8.78 -11.83 8.07
N GLU A 104 -7.70 -11.08 7.96
CA GLU A 104 -7.68 -9.76 7.35
C GLU A 104 -8.06 -9.84 5.86
N LEU A 105 -7.58 -10.84 5.10
CA LEU A 105 -8.07 -11.14 3.74
C LEU A 105 -9.57 -11.46 3.71
N SER A 106 -10.04 -12.24 4.68
CA SER A 106 -11.44 -12.62 4.78
C SER A 106 -12.35 -11.41 5.06
N LYS A 107 -11.87 -10.49 5.90
CA LYS A 107 -12.54 -9.21 6.19
C LYS A 107 -12.54 -8.30 4.97
N LEU A 108 -11.40 -8.16 4.28
CA LEU A 108 -11.28 -7.38 3.06
C LEU A 108 -12.24 -7.89 1.97
N ARG A 109 -12.25 -9.21 1.71
CA ARG A 109 -13.22 -9.84 0.79
C ARG A 109 -14.66 -9.58 1.20
N ARG A 110 -15.01 -9.75 2.47
CA ARG A 110 -16.37 -9.47 2.94
C ARG A 110 -16.74 -8.00 2.68
N SER A 111 -15.85 -7.08 3.04
CA SER A 111 -16.05 -5.65 2.82
C SER A 111 -16.32 -5.35 1.35
N TRP A 112 -15.56 -5.98 0.45
CA TRP A 112 -15.73 -5.85 -0.99
C TRP A 112 -17.08 -6.38 -1.50
N GLN A 113 -17.58 -7.47 -0.90
CA GLN A 113 -18.84 -8.09 -1.29
C GLN A 113 -20.08 -7.43 -0.66
N THR A 114 -19.92 -6.69 0.44
CA THR A 114 -21.02 -5.97 1.10
C THR A 114 -21.20 -4.58 0.52
N ASP A 115 -22.47 -4.15 0.37
CA ASP A 115 -22.97 -2.87 -0.16
C ASP A 115 -21.91 -1.77 -0.41
N SER A 116 -21.78 -1.36 -1.67
CA SER A 116 -20.94 -0.29 -2.21
C SER A 116 -21.16 1.10 -1.60
N LYS A 117 -22.08 1.23 -0.65
CA LYS A 117 -22.34 2.46 0.12
C LYS A 117 -21.71 2.44 1.52
N ARG A 118 -21.12 1.33 1.96
CA ARG A 118 -20.42 1.25 3.26
C ARG A 118 -18.96 1.68 3.13
N PRO A 119 -18.41 2.43 4.10
CA PRO A 119 -16.99 2.79 4.10
C PRO A 119 -16.13 1.54 4.00
N SER A 120 -15.06 1.61 3.21
CA SER A 120 -14.09 0.53 3.10
C SER A 120 -13.59 0.08 4.48
N PHE A 121 -13.29 -1.21 4.64
CA PHE A 121 -12.69 -1.80 5.85
C PHE A 121 -11.47 -1.01 6.37
N THR A 122 -10.79 -0.27 5.51
CA THR A 122 -9.59 0.48 5.84
C THR A 122 -9.80 1.96 6.16
N ASP A 123 -10.97 2.53 5.89
CA ASP A 123 -11.23 3.97 6.05
C ASP A 123 -12.53 4.20 6.82
N LYS A 124 -12.40 4.74 8.04
CA LYS A 124 -13.53 5.08 8.93
C LYS A 124 -14.04 6.50 8.73
N ASP A 125 -13.38 7.29 7.86
CA ASP A 125 -13.69 8.69 7.66
C ASP A 125 -14.97 8.82 6.80
N PRO A 126 -16.02 9.49 7.30
CA PRO A 126 -17.25 9.67 6.53
C PRO A 126 -16.97 10.52 5.29
N GLY A 127 -17.33 10.00 4.11
CA GLY A 127 -17.17 10.69 2.82
C GLY A 127 -16.21 10.03 1.83
N PHE A 128 -15.40 9.06 2.26
CA PHE A 128 -14.57 8.27 1.35
C PHE A 128 -15.36 7.05 0.84
N GLY A 129 -15.27 6.79 -0.47
CA GLY A 129 -16.05 5.77 -1.17
C GLY A 129 -15.85 4.33 -0.66
N ALA A 130 -16.55 3.38 -1.28
CA ALA A 130 -16.48 1.97 -0.86
C ALA A 130 -15.17 1.27 -1.21
N ARG A 131 -14.26 1.91 -1.96
CA ARG A 131 -12.98 1.32 -2.35
C ARG A 131 -11.86 1.69 -1.36
N PRO A 132 -10.99 0.75 -0.97
CA PRO A 132 -9.83 1.03 -0.13
C PRO A 132 -8.80 1.90 -0.87
N ARG A 133 -8.24 2.89 -0.19
CA ARG A 133 -7.11 3.68 -0.71
C ARG A 133 -5.84 2.85 -0.81
N LEU A 134 -4.99 3.15 -1.81
CA LEU A 134 -3.68 2.51 -1.98
C LEU A 134 -2.81 2.62 -0.71
N THR A 135 -2.81 3.79 -0.06
CA THR A 135 -2.07 4.04 1.18
C THR A 135 -2.44 3.06 2.30
N ARG A 136 -3.72 2.71 2.39
CA ARG A 136 -4.23 1.73 3.36
C ARG A 136 -3.91 0.29 2.96
N LEU A 137 -4.03 -0.04 1.68
CA LEU A 137 -3.70 -1.37 1.18
C LEU A 137 -2.21 -1.69 1.34
N LEU A 138 -1.33 -0.72 1.13
CA LEU A 138 0.11 -0.86 1.38
C LEU A 138 0.40 -1.15 2.86
N ALA A 139 -0.28 -0.45 3.78
CA ALA A 139 -0.16 -0.73 5.21
C ALA A 139 -0.73 -2.11 5.59
N PHE A 140 -1.86 -2.50 5.02
CA PHE A 140 -2.49 -3.82 5.21
C PHE A 140 -1.58 -4.96 4.72
N SER A 141 -0.90 -4.75 3.59
CA SER A 141 -0.16 -5.79 2.89
C SER A 141 1.33 -5.83 3.23
N LYS A 142 1.77 -5.12 4.28
CA LYS A 142 3.19 -5.01 4.68
C LYS A 142 3.90 -6.37 4.84
N ASP A 143 3.19 -7.39 5.32
CA ASP A 143 3.74 -8.72 5.62
C ASP A 143 3.59 -9.71 4.45
N TYR A 144 3.05 -9.25 3.31
CA TYR A 144 3.02 -10.01 2.08
C TYR A 144 4.36 -9.89 1.34
N HIS A 145 4.63 -10.86 0.48
CA HIS A 145 5.90 -11.03 -0.22
C HIS A 145 5.64 -10.97 -1.72
N CYS A 146 6.58 -10.36 -2.42
CA CYS A 146 6.64 -10.30 -3.87
C CYS A 146 8.08 -10.56 -4.32
N THR A 147 8.22 -11.21 -5.47
CA THR A 147 9.54 -11.42 -6.09
C THR A 147 9.97 -10.14 -6.82
N ASP A 148 9.06 -9.56 -7.60
CA ASP A 148 9.24 -8.24 -8.16
C ASP A 148 8.79 -7.18 -7.13
N PRO A 149 9.64 -6.20 -6.76
CA PRO A 149 9.25 -5.14 -5.84
C PRO A 149 8.05 -4.32 -6.33
N ARG A 150 7.85 -4.15 -7.65
CA ARG A 150 6.74 -3.37 -8.23
C ARG A 150 5.37 -3.99 -7.95
N ASP A 151 5.31 -5.31 -7.77
CA ASP A 151 4.08 -6.02 -7.40
C ASP A 151 3.55 -5.58 -6.02
N ARG A 152 4.38 -4.93 -5.19
CA ARG A 152 3.93 -4.28 -3.95
C ARG A 152 2.82 -3.26 -4.20
N VAL A 153 2.87 -2.60 -5.37
CA VAL A 153 1.85 -1.64 -5.82
C VAL A 153 0.89 -2.34 -6.78
N TYR A 154 1.40 -3.00 -7.82
CA TYR A 154 0.56 -3.56 -8.90
C TYR A 154 -0.36 -4.68 -8.43
N GLY A 155 0.08 -5.48 -7.45
CA GLY A 155 -0.73 -6.49 -6.79
C GLY A 155 -1.89 -5.92 -5.95
N LEU A 156 -2.04 -4.59 -5.86
CA LEU A 156 -3.10 -3.92 -5.11
C LEU A 156 -4.00 -3.01 -5.97
N LEU A 157 -3.57 -2.60 -7.16
CA LEU A 157 -4.29 -1.63 -8.01
C LEU A 157 -5.72 -2.04 -8.39
N GLY A 158 -5.97 -3.34 -8.63
CA GLY A 158 -7.31 -3.83 -8.94
C GLY A 158 -8.33 -3.62 -7.80
N LEU A 159 -7.87 -3.28 -6.59
CA LEU A 159 -8.70 -3.00 -5.42
C LEU A 159 -8.94 -1.50 -5.20
N THR A 160 -8.15 -0.64 -5.85
CA THR A 160 -8.27 0.81 -5.75
C THR A 160 -9.09 1.40 -6.91
N ALA A 161 -9.34 0.62 -7.96
CA ALA A 161 -10.11 1.05 -9.12
C ALA A 161 -11.58 1.36 -8.77
N GLU A 162 -12.01 2.56 -9.12
CA GLU A 162 -13.42 2.96 -9.18
C GLU A 162 -13.89 2.96 -10.64
N ASP A 163 -15.08 2.42 -10.87
CA ASP A 163 -15.67 2.36 -12.22
C ASP A 163 -15.91 3.79 -12.73
N GLY A 164 -15.32 4.11 -13.88
CA GLY A 164 -15.48 5.42 -14.53
C GLY A 164 -14.49 6.51 -14.10
N VAL A 165 -13.50 6.20 -13.26
CA VAL A 165 -12.39 7.14 -12.96
C VAL A 165 -11.26 6.95 -13.99
N PRO A 166 -10.95 7.97 -14.81
CA PRO A 166 -9.96 7.86 -15.89
C PRO A 166 -8.50 7.80 -15.41
N ASP A 167 -8.19 8.31 -14.21
CA ASP A 167 -6.85 8.34 -13.64
C ASP A 167 -6.56 7.05 -12.85
N GLN A 168 -6.42 5.91 -13.52
CA GLN A 168 -5.88 4.70 -12.89
C GLN A 168 -4.39 4.60 -13.18
N LEU A 169 -3.57 4.41 -12.14
CA LEU A 169 -2.16 4.09 -12.29
C LEU A 169 -2.04 2.73 -13.02
N PRO A 170 -1.53 2.66 -14.27
CA PRO A 170 -1.41 1.38 -14.96
C PRO A 170 -0.20 0.59 -14.45
N ALA A 171 -0.27 -0.73 -14.56
CA ALA A 171 0.88 -1.59 -14.32
C ALA A 171 1.87 -1.47 -15.50
N ASP A 172 3.13 -1.20 -15.18
CA ASP A 172 4.18 -0.92 -16.15
C ASP A 172 5.49 -1.58 -15.66
N TYR A 173 5.87 -2.67 -16.31
CA TYR A 173 7.08 -3.42 -15.95
C TYR A 173 8.31 -2.99 -16.74
N ASP A 174 8.20 -1.96 -17.57
CA ASP A 174 9.33 -1.38 -18.31
C ASP A 174 10.01 -0.27 -17.50
N ILE A 175 9.39 0.20 -16.42
CA ILE A 175 9.96 1.19 -15.49
C ILE A 175 10.63 0.54 -14.28
N THR A 176 11.61 1.25 -13.71
CA THR A 176 12.29 0.86 -12.47
C THR A 176 11.40 1.05 -11.24
N PRO A 177 11.69 0.36 -10.11
CA PRO A 177 10.99 0.61 -8.84
C PRO A 177 11.13 2.06 -8.36
N PHE A 178 12.27 2.70 -8.66
CA PHE A 178 12.49 4.12 -8.36
C PHE A 178 11.53 5.00 -9.16
N GLN A 179 11.40 4.81 -10.48
CA GLN A 179 10.40 5.53 -11.29
C GLN A 179 8.96 5.30 -10.78
N LEU A 180 8.62 4.06 -10.44
CA LEU A 180 7.30 3.72 -9.89
C LEU A 180 6.99 4.46 -8.58
N TYR A 181 7.98 4.63 -7.70
CA TYR A 181 7.82 5.39 -6.46
C TYR A 181 7.29 6.81 -6.72
N HIS A 182 7.88 7.50 -7.70
CA HIS A 182 7.47 8.86 -8.09
C HIS A 182 6.11 8.87 -8.77
N ARG A 183 5.85 7.92 -9.67
CA ARG A 183 4.56 7.80 -10.35
C ARG A 183 3.41 7.58 -9.37
N VAL A 184 3.64 6.79 -8.31
CA VAL A 184 2.68 6.60 -7.21
C VAL A 184 2.44 7.89 -6.44
N ILE A 185 3.49 8.61 -6.07
CA ILE A 185 3.37 9.88 -5.33
C ILE A 185 2.60 10.91 -6.15
N HIS A 186 2.98 11.10 -7.42
CA HIS A 186 2.30 11.99 -8.35
C HIS A 186 0.82 11.65 -8.48
N HIS A 187 0.50 10.36 -8.69
CA HIS A 187 -0.87 9.89 -8.77
C HIS A 187 -1.69 10.17 -7.49
N LEU A 188 -1.12 9.95 -6.30
CA LEU A 188 -1.84 10.24 -5.06
C LEU A 188 -2.08 11.76 -4.86
N LYS A 189 -1.12 12.60 -5.25
CA LYS A 189 -1.28 14.06 -5.23
C LYS A 189 -2.38 14.52 -6.19
N SER A 190 -2.46 13.95 -7.40
CA SER A 190 -3.50 14.31 -8.37
C SER A 190 -4.91 13.93 -7.90
N GLN A 191 -5.03 12.89 -7.08
CA GLN A 191 -6.27 12.47 -6.42
C GLN A 191 -6.64 13.30 -5.17
N GLY A 192 -5.98 14.46 -4.96
CA GLY A 192 -6.29 15.38 -3.86
C GLY A 192 -5.64 15.02 -2.52
N GLN A 193 -4.75 14.02 -2.46
CA GLN A 193 -3.93 13.75 -1.27
C GLN A 193 -2.72 14.69 -1.27
N SER A 194 -2.96 15.96 -0.94
CA SER A 194 -1.95 17.02 -0.97
C SER A 194 -0.79 16.81 0.02
N PHE A 195 -1.04 16.09 1.13
CA PHE A 195 -0.01 15.74 2.11
C PHE A 195 0.16 14.22 2.19
N LEU A 196 1.36 13.75 1.83
CA LEU A 196 1.78 12.37 2.00
C LEU A 196 2.75 12.29 3.19
N PRO A 197 2.36 11.62 4.30
CA PRO A 197 3.22 11.51 5.48
C PRO A 197 4.59 10.90 5.16
N HIS A 198 5.66 11.35 5.83
CA HIS A 198 7.01 10.75 5.69
C HIS A 198 6.97 9.23 5.88
N LEU A 199 6.29 8.76 6.92
CA LEU A 199 6.11 7.33 7.19
C LEU A 199 5.48 6.55 6.02
N PHE A 200 4.63 7.20 5.22
CA PHE A 200 4.09 6.57 4.01
C PHE A 200 5.15 6.45 2.93
N ARG A 201 5.89 7.53 2.66
CA ARG A 201 7.00 7.57 1.69
C ARG A 201 8.06 6.52 2.03
N ASP A 202 8.47 6.44 3.30
CA ASP A 202 9.46 5.46 3.77
C ASP A 202 9.00 4.02 3.56
N ARG A 203 7.73 3.72 3.85
CA ARG A 203 7.15 2.39 3.64
C ARG A 203 7.05 2.03 2.17
N LEU A 204 6.72 3.00 1.32
CA LEU A 204 6.67 2.79 -0.12
C LEU A 204 8.08 2.51 -0.66
N ALA A 205 9.08 3.31 -0.25
CA ALA A 205 10.48 3.11 -0.62
C ALA A 205 11.01 1.75 -0.15
N GLN A 206 10.72 1.35 1.09
CA GLN A 206 11.06 0.03 1.61
C GLN A 206 10.37 -1.10 0.85
N GLY A 207 9.08 -0.94 0.57
CA GLY A 207 8.29 -1.92 -0.15
C GLY A 207 8.77 -2.15 -1.58
N LEU A 208 9.25 -1.10 -2.24
CA LEU A 208 9.85 -1.08 -3.57
C LEU A 208 11.35 -1.40 -3.57
N GLN A 209 11.96 -1.61 -2.39
CA GLN A 209 13.39 -1.93 -2.22
C GLN A 209 14.32 -0.86 -2.81
N ILE A 210 14.01 0.42 -2.58
CA ILE A 210 14.78 1.57 -3.06
C ILE A 210 15.35 2.44 -1.93
N CYS A 211 15.32 1.99 -0.67
CA CYS A 211 15.82 2.76 0.48
C CYS A 211 17.27 3.21 0.32
N ASP A 212 18.09 2.38 -0.32
CA ASP A 212 19.53 2.63 -0.52
C ASP A 212 19.82 3.28 -1.90
N HIS A 213 18.79 3.78 -2.60
CA HIS A 213 18.98 4.40 -3.91
C HIS A 213 19.60 5.80 -3.78
N ASP A 214 20.72 6.05 -4.45
CA ASP A 214 21.52 7.28 -4.34
C ASP A 214 20.71 8.57 -4.57
N SER A 215 19.68 8.52 -5.42
CA SER A 215 18.82 9.67 -5.76
C SER A 215 17.58 9.84 -4.87
N LEU A 216 17.36 8.93 -3.91
CA LEU A 216 16.22 9.01 -2.98
C LEU A 216 16.30 10.22 -2.03
N PRO A 217 17.46 10.63 -1.50
CA PRO A 217 17.57 11.84 -0.68
C PRO A 217 17.11 13.10 -1.41
N THR A 218 17.56 13.31 -2.66
CA THR A 218 17.13 14.44 -3.52
C THR A 218 15.62 14.47 -3.68
N SER A 219 15.04 13.30 -3.93
CA SER A 219 13.60 13.13 -4.09
C SER A 219 12.83 13.42 -2.81
N THR A 220 13.32 12.91 -1.69
CA THR A 220 12.75 13.13 -0.36
C THR A 220 12.75 14.61 0.01
N PHE A 221 13.89 15.28 -0.19
CA PHE A 221 14.04 16.72 0.00
C PHE A 221 13.06 17.50 -0.86
N LEU A 222 12.98 17.20 -2.17
CA LEU A 222 12.07 17.90 -3.08
C LEU A 222 10.61 17.78 -2.63
N TYR A 223 10.19 16.58 -2.22
CA TYR A 223 8.84 16.38 -1.70
C TYR A 223 8.57 17.15 -0.40
N GLU A 224 9.56 17.30 0.46
CA GLU A 224 9.45 18.03 1.73
C GLU A 224 9.38 19.54 1.51
N ILE A 225 10.29 20.08 0.71
CA ILE A 225 10.33 21.52 0.46
C ILE A 225 9.07 21.99 -0.27
N MET A 226 8.55 21.19 -1.21
CA MET A 226 7.31 21.52 -1.94
C MET A 226 6.06 21.42 -1.05
N ALA A 227 6.05 20.51 -0.08
CA ALA A 227 4.98 20.46 0.93
C ALA A 227 5.09 21.59 1.97
N GLY A 228 6.24 22.26 2.04
CA GLY A 228 6.56 23.31 2.99
C GLY A 228 5.72 24.58 2.80
N ARG A 229 5.44 25.28 3.91
CA ARG A 229 4.77 26.58 3.88
C ARG A 229 5.59 27.65 3.13
N CYS A 230 6.91 27.48 3.09
CA CYS A 230 7.84 28.41 2.47
C CYS A 230 7.54 28.61 0.98
N VAL A 231 7.50 27.52 0.20
CA VAL A 231 7.23 27.56 -1.26
C VAL A 231 5.86 28.13 -1.56
N LYS A 232 4.83 27.68 -0.83
CA LYS A 232 3.47 28.19 -0.99
C LYS A 232 3.39 29.71 -0.76
N ARG A 233 4.10 30.23 0.25
CA ARG A 233 4.17 31.67 0.53
C ARG A 233 5.03 32.41 -0.48
N LEU A 234 6.16 31.87 -0.89
CA LEU A 234 7.01 32.42 -1.95
C LEU A 234 6.20 32.62 -3.25
N LEU A 235 5.48 31.60 -3.69
CA LEU A 235 4.68 31.66 -4.92
C LEU A 235 3.50 32.63 -4.81
N THR A 236 2.93 32.85 -3.62
CA THR A 236 1.77 33.75 -3.42
C THR A 236 2.13 35.20 -3.13
N THR A 237 3.08 35.46 -2.21
CA THR A 237 3.39 36.82 -1.74
C THR A 237 4.66 37.39 -2.34
N GLY A 238 5.62 36.54 -2.75
CA GLY A 238 6.91 36.98 -3.27
C GLY A 238 7.78 37.76 -2.27
N ALA A 239 7.47 37.71 -0.97
CA ALA A 239 8.23 38.45 0.03
C ALA A 239 9.67 37.92 0.17
N ASN A 240 10.64 38.83 0.30
CA ASN A 240 12.08 38.51 0.37
C ASN A 240 12.43 37.46 1.42
N MET A 241 11.79 37.50 2.59
CA MET A 241 11.99 36.50 3.65
C MET A 241 11.76 35.05 3.18
N TRP A 242 10.75 34.79 2.34
CA TRP A 242 10.48 33.43 1.83
C TRP A 242 11.44 33.04 0.71
N ARG A 243 11.94 34.02 -0.06
CA ARG A 243 12.99 33.82 -1.05
C ARG A 243 14.29 33.38 -0.37
N GLU A 244 14.74 34.13 0.64
CA GLU A 244 15.98 33.84 1.38
C GLU A 244 15.90 32.48 2.07
N GLN A 245 14.78 32.19 2.74
CA GLN A 245 14.57 30.89 3.39
C GLN A 245 14.61 29.72 2.39
N PHE A 246 13.92 29.85 1.24
CA PHE A 246 13.91 28.81 0.22
C PHE A 246 15.30 28.57 -0.38
N LEU A 247 16.01 29.64 -0.74
CA LEU A 247 17.37 29.52 -1.31
C LEU A 247 18.31 28.87 -0.32
N LYS A 248 18.27 29.30 0.95
CA LYS A 248 19.08 28.72 2.02
C LYS A 248 18.85 27.21 2.18
N GLU A 249 17.60 26.75 2.21
CA GLU A 249 17.30 25.32 2.33
C GLU A 249 17.85 24.52 1.14
N VAL A 250 17.76 25.07 -0.08
CA VAL A 250 18.23 24.40 -1.30
C VAL A 250 19.76 24.38 -1.38
N THR A 251 20.44 25.48 -1.05
CA THR A 251 21.90 25.55 -1.08
C THR A 251 22.54 24.71 0.03
N GLU A 252 21.97 24.71 1.24
CA GLU A 252 22.40 23.84 2.34
C GLU A 252 22.26 22.36 1.97
N PHE A 253 21.17 21.97 1.29
CA PHE A 253 20.98 20.58 0.85
C PHE A 253 21.99 20.14 -0.23
N LEU A 254 22.31 21.03 -1.16
CA LEU A 254 23.24 20.74 -2.26
C LEU A 254 24.72 21.00 -1.92
N ASP A 255 25.01 21.48 -0.71
CA ASP A 255 26.34 21.94 -0.28
C ASP A 255 26.95 22.93 -1.29
N VAL A 256 26.14 23.91 -1.70
CA VAL A 256 26.52 24.98 -2.63
C VAL A 256 26.92 26.21 -1.83
N THR A 257 28.16 26.65 -1.99
CA THR A 257 28.69 27.89 -1.40
C THR A 257 28.17 29.12 -2.16
N ASP A 258 27.84 30.19 -1.44
CA ASP A 258 27.65 31.55 -1.97
C ASP A 258 29.04 32.10 -2.37
N GLU A 259 29.59 31.60 -3.47
CA GLU A 259 30.57 32.39 -4.23
C GLU A 259 29.77 33.45 -5.03
N ASP A 260 30.38 34.57 -5.42
CA ASP A 260 29.75 35.69 -6.17
C ASP A 260 29.24 35.25 -7.58
N GLU A 261 28.37 34.24 -7.65
CA GLU A 261 27.76 33.65 -8.83
C GLU A 261 26.54 34.49 -9.26
N ASP A 262 26.39 34.70 -10.57
CA ASP A 262 25.18 35.33 -11.11
C ASP A 262 23.96 34.41 -10.91
N ALA A 263 22.76 35.00 -10.83
CA ALA A 263 21.51 34.26 -10.62
C ALA A 263 21.30 33.10 -11.62
N HIS A 264 21.69 33.26 -12.89
CA HIS A 264 21.55 32.21 -13.92
C HIS A 264 22.54 31.05 -13.72
N GLU A 265 23.75 31.34 -13.24
CA GLU A 265 24.74 30.31 -12.89
C GLU A 265 24.26 29.50 -11.69
N MET A 266 23.80 30.18 -10.63
CA MET A 266 23.21 29.54 -9.45
C MET A 266 21.99 28.69 -9.83
N PHE A 267 21.10 29.19 -10.70
CA PHE A 267 19.96 28.43 -11.22
C PHE A 267 20.42 27.14 -11.92
N SER A 268 21.38 27.25 -12.83
CA SER A 268 21.89 26.10 -13.59
C SER A 268 22.56 25.07 -12.69
N ARG A 269 23.30 25.51 -11.67
CA ARG A 269 23.95 24.66 -10.68
C ARG A 269 22.93 23.90 -9.83
N ILE A 270 21.89 24.57 -9.35
CA ILE A 270 20.81 23.94 -8.56
C ILE A 270 20.03 22.93 -9.41
N ILE A 271 19.64 23.29 -10.64
CA ILE A 271 18.91 22.37 -11.54
C ILE A 271 19.74 21.11 -11.82
N ARG A 272 21.05 21.26 -12.05
CA ARG A 272 21.96 20.13 -12.23
C ARG A 272 22.06 19.27 -10.97
N GLY A 273 22.19 19.87 -9.79
CA GLY A 273 22.24 19.17 -8.50
C GLY A 273 20.95 18.38 -8.20
N MET A 274 19.82 18.91 -8.64
CA MET A 274 18.50 18.27 -8.51
C MET A 274 18.15 17.33 -9.67
N GLY A 275 19.04 17.17 -10.66
CA GLY A 275 18.77 16.44 -11.90
C GLY A 275 18.56 14.93 -11.73
N SER A 276 18.83 14.39 -10.54
CA SER A 276 18.54 13.00 -10.19
C SER A 276 17.05 12.75 -9.91
N PHE A 277 16.24 13.80 -9.76
CA PHE A 277 14.79 13.70 -9.64
C PHE A 277 14.17 13.28 -10.98
N PRO A 278 13.33 12.21 -11.03
CA PRO A 278 12.74 11.73 -12.27
C PRO A 278 11.52 12.58 -12.65
N SER A 279 11.79 13.75 -13.24
CA SER A 279 10.79 14.73 -13.67
C SER A 279 9.76 14.21 -14.67
N ASN A 280 10.07 13.15 -15.41
CA ASN A 280 9.11 12.50 -16.32
C ASN A 280 7.97 11.78 -15.58
N GLU A 281 8.23 11.25 -14.37
CA GLU A 281 7.24 10.50 -13.58
C GLU A 281 6.40 11.41 -12.67
N ASP A 282 6.94 12.58 -12.30
CA ASP A 282 6.27 13.60 -11.49
C ASP A 282 6.56 15.02 -12.01
N PRO A 283 6.04 15.35 -13.22
CA PRO A 283 6.33 16.62 -13.87
C PRO A 283 5.74 17.81 -13.13
N ALA A 284 4.62 17.61 -12.42
CA ALA A 284 3.96 18.67 -11.66
C ALA A 284 4.85 19.17 -10.50
N THR A 285 5.41 18.24 -9.71
CA THR A 285 6.30 18.61 -8.59
C THR A 285 7.57 19.27 -9.10
N TRP A 286 8.15 18.76 -10.20
CA TRP A 286 9.33 19.35 -10.80
C TRP A 286 9.06 20.78 -11.31
N ALA A 287 7.96 20.99 -12.03
CA ALA A 287 7.60 22.31 -12.55
C ALA A 287 7.34 23.33 -11.43
N GLU A 288 6.69 22.92 -10.34
CA GLU A 288 6.45 23.77 -9.17
C GLU A 288 7.78 24.21 -8.52
N PHE A 289 8.73 23.28 -8.38
CA PHE A 289 10.07 23.60 -7.88
C PHE A 289 10.81 24.58 -8.79
N VAL A 290 10.83 24.34 -10.11
CA VAL A 290 11.49 25.24 -11.08
C VAL A 290 10.87 26.63 -11.04
N ALA A 291 9.55 26.74 -10.93
CA ALA A 291 8.85 28.02 -10.83
C ALA A 291 9.20 28.76 -9.52
N ALA A 292 9.26 28.03 -8.40
CA ALA A 292 9.68 28.59 -7.12
C ALA A 292 11.14 29.09 -7.17
N LEU A 293 12.03 28.32 -7.79
CA LEU A 293 13.44 28.68 -7.94
C LEU A 293 13.63 29.91 -8.83
N LYS A 294 12.97 29.97 -9.99
CA LYS A 294 12.98 31.17 -10.86
C LYS A 294 12.50 32.40 -10.11
N LYS A 295 11.40 32.28 -9.36
CA LYS A 295 10.85 33.38 -8.57
C LYS A 295 11.82 33.83 -7.47
N ALA A 296 12.47 32.88 -6.79
CA ALA A 296 13.46 33.15 -5.77
C ALA A 296 14.70 33.83 -6.36
N LEU A 297 15.14 33.49 -7.57
CA LEU A 297 16.32 34.10 -8.20
C LEU A 297 16.00 35.35 -9.04
N SER A 298 14.72 35.74 -9.14
CA SER A 298 14.26 36.82 -10.01
C SER A 298 14.62 36.62 -11.49
N ILE A 299 14.58 35.36 -11.94
CA ILE A 299 14.81 34.94 -13.33
C ILE A 299 13.44 34.82 -14.02
N ASN A 300 13.33 35.39 -15.23
CA ASN A 300 12.12 35.29 -16.05
C ASN A 300 11.97 33.91 -16.73
#